data_AF-A0A4S2KSX0-F1
#
_entry.id   AF-A0A4S2KSX0-F1
#
_cell.length_a   1.000
_cell.length_b   1.000
_cell.length_c   1.000
_cell.angle_alpha   90.00
_cell.angle_beta   90.00
_cell.angle_gamma   90.00
#
_symmetry.space_group_name_H-M   'P 1'
#
loop_
_entity.id
_entity.type
_entity.pdbx_description
1 polymer ?
#
loop_
_entity_poly.entity_id
_entity_poly.type
_entity_poly.pdbx_seq_one_letter_code
_entity_poly.pdbx_strand_id
1 'polypeptide(L)' 'MYRQMFFTCQVQYLNDVDPFSYPTLYPDVNPPDHTFSATLPLINQLAAVHRLLRAPHRKRRKG' A
#
# COMPACT_ATOMS: atom_id res chain seq x y z
N MET A 1 23.27 -1.64 19.45
CA MET A 1 21.84 -1.29 19.43
C MET A 1 21.49 -0.77 18.05
N TYR A 2 20.66 -1.46 17.27
CA TYR A 2 20.18 -0.92 15.99
C TYR A 2 19.10 0.12 16.26
N ARG A 3 19.28 1.36 15.78
CA ARG A 3 18.22 2.37 15.84
C ARG A 3 17.05 1.88 14.99
N GLN A 4 15.86 1.82 15.57
CA GLN A 4 14.64 1.70 14.78
C GLN A 4 14.48 2.98 13.97
N MET A 5 14.40 2.83 12.66
CA MET A 5 14.13 3.91 11.72
C MET A 5 12.72 3.71 11.16
N PHE A 6 11.94 4.79 11.17
CA PHE A 6 10.59 4.81 10.65
C PHE A 6 10.49 5.90 9.58
N PHE A 7 9.62 5.69 8.60
CA PHE A 7 9.33 6.64 7.54
C PHE A 7 7.81 6.72 7.34
N THR A 8 7.26 7.93 7.37
CA THR A 8 5.85 8.18 7.13
C THR A 8 5.66 8.74 5.73
N CYS A 9 4.74 8.17 4.96
CA CYS A 9 4.33 8.70 3.67
C CYS A 9 2.87 8.43 3.37
N GLN A 10 2.33 9.21 2.44
CA GLN A 10 1.01 8.99 1.87
C GLN A 10 1.00 7.74 1.00
N VAL A 11 -0.05 6.92 1.13
CA VAL A 11 -0.23 5.69 0.36
C VAL A 11 -1.53 5.74 -0.43
N GLN A 12 -1.52 5.13 -1.61
CA GLN A 12 -2.67 5.07 -2.50
C GLN A 12 -2.76 3.71 -3.19
N TYR A 13 -3.96 3.40 -3.66
CA TYR A 13 -4.24 2.17 -4.40
C TYR A 13 -4.54 2.50 -5.87
N LEU A 14 -3.89 1.78 -6.78
CA LEU A 14 -4.17 1.81 -8.21
C LEU A 14 -4.84 0.48 -8.60
N ASN A 15 -6.02 0.57 -9.21
CA ASN A 15 -6.69 -0.60 -9.77
C ASN A 15 -6.27 -0.81 -11.22
N ASP A 16 -5.28 -1.68 -11.42
CA ASP A 16 -4.74 -2.03 -12.74
C ASP A 16 -5.16 -3.45 -13.20
N VAL A 17 -6.22 -4.03 -12.61
CA VAL A 17 -6.71 -5.37 -12.97
C VAL A 17 -7.04 -5.50 -14.45
N ASP A 18 -7.77 -4.51 -14.97
CA ASP A 18 -8.23 -4.50 -16.35
C ASP A 18 -7.50 -3.37 -17.10
N PRO A 19 -6.62 -3.70 -18.06
CA PRO A 19 -5.84 -2.72 -18.80
C PRO A 19 -6.70 -1.85 -19.74
N PHE A 20 -7.96 -2.23 -20.00
CA PHE A 20 -8.90 -1.46 -20.82
C PHE A 20 -9.87 -0.61 -19.98
N SER A 21 -9.97 -0.88 -18.69
CA SER A 21 -10.63 0.02 -17.76
C SER A 21 -9.66 1.18 -17.47
N TYR A 22 -10.11 2.41 -17.66
CA TYR A 22 -9.36 3.56 -17.14
C TYR A 22 -9.45 3.52 -15.62
N PRO A 23 -8.38 3.17 -14.87
CA PRO A 23 -8.35 3.57 -13.47
C PRO A 23 -8.57 5.09 -13.44
N THR A 24 -9.25 5.60 -12.43
CA THR A 24 -9.26 7.04 -12.17
C THR A 24 -7.80 7.50 -12.13
N LEU A 25 -7.34 8.12 -13.22
CA LEU A 25 -5.95 8.55 -13.42
C LEU A 25 -5.54 9.62 -12.41
N TYR A 26 -6.53 10.15 -11.68
CA TYR A 26 -6.32 11.11 -10.63
C TYR A 26 -6.15 10.36 -9.31
N PRO A 27 -4.97 10.50 -8.66
CA PRO A 27 -4.83 10.08 -7.28
C PRO A 27 -5.92 10.73 -6.41
N ASP A 28 -6.29 10.07 -5.32
CA ASP A 28 -7.14 10.66 -4.31
C ASP A 28 -6.50 11.99 -3.86
N VAL A 29 -7.34 13.01 -3.70
CA VAL A 29 -6.88 14.38 -3.40
C VAL A 29 -6.29 14.45 -1.98
N ASN A 30 -6.66 13.51 -1.10
CA ASN A 30 -6.19 13.43 0.29
C ASN A 30 -5.84 11.99 0.69
N PRO A 31 -4.73 11.43 0.20
CA PRO A 31 -4.34 10.07 0.51
C PRO A 31 -3.90 9.91 1.98
N PRO A 32 -4.20 8.77 2.62
CA PRO A 32 -3.89 8.56 4.02
C PRO A 32 -2.39 8.34 4.24
N ASP A 33 -1.89 8.79 5.39
CA ASP A 33 -0.52 8.51 5.84
C ASP A 33 -0.38 7.08 6.39
N HIS A 34 0.77 6.47 6.11
CA HIS A 34 1.21 5.23 6.71
C HIS A 34 2.68 5.32 7.14
N THR A 35 2.98 4.81 8.34
CA THR A 35 4.35 4.75 8.86
C THR A 35 4.92 3.35 8.68
N PHE A 36 5.98 3.24 7.88
CA PHE A 36 6.75 2.04 7.68
C PHE A 36 7.92 1.97 8.66
N SER A 37 8.23 0.76 9.14
CA SER A 37 9.51 0.45 9.75
C SER A 37 10.54 0.17 8.66
N ALA A 38 11.63 0.94 8.62
CA ALA A 38 12.75 0.72 7.71
C ALA A 38 13.61 -0.50 8.10
N THR A 39 13.35 -1.09 9.29
CA THR A 39 14.07 -2.26 9.80
C THR A 39 13.34 -3.58 9.53
N LEU A 40 12.12 -3.54 8.99
CA LEU A 40 11.31 -4.72 8.67
C LEU A 40 11.12 -4.86 7.16
N PRO A 41 11.08 -6.10 6.61
CA PRO A 41 10.74 -6.31 5.21
C PRO A 41 9.37 -5.71 4.85
N LEU A 42 9.28 -5.03 3.70
CA LEU A 42 8.04 -4.37 3.26
C LEU A 42 6.87 -5.36 3.13
N ILE A 43 7.11 -6.57 2.65
CA ILE A 43 6.07 -7.60 2.47
C ILE A 43 5.30 -7.91 3.77
N ASN A 44 5.97 -7.80 4.92
CA ASN A 44 5.37 -8.01 6.24
C ASN A 44 4.47 -6.85 6.67
N GLN A 45 4.62 -5.68 6.05
CA GLN A 45 3.93 -4.43 6.39
C GLN A 45 2.77 -4.13 5.42
N LEU A 46 2.81 -4.66 4.18
CA LEU A 46 1.78 -4.42 3.16
C LEU A 46 0.36 -4.85 3.56
N ALA A 47 0.21 -5.79 4.50
CA ALA A 47 -1.13 -6.16 5.00
C ALA A 47 -1.82 -5.00 5.73
N ALA A 48 -1.08 -4.12 6.41
CA ALA A 48 -1.62 -2.95 7.07
C ALA A 48 -2.04 -1.88 6.05
N VAL A 49 -1.19 -1.60 5.07
CA VAL A 49 -1.46 -0.67 3.96
C VAL A 49 -2.71 -1.10 3.18
N HIS A 50 -2.83 -2.39 2.86
CA HIS A 50 -3.98 -2.95 2.14
C HIS A 50 -5.31 -2.73 2.88
N ARG A 51 -5.32 -2.94 4.20
CA ARG A 51 -6.50 -2.68 5.04
C ARG A 51 -6.83 -1.20 5.14
N LEU A 52 -5.81 -0.34 5.30
CA LEU A 52 -5.96 1.12 5.35
C LEU A 52 -6.63 1.65 4.09
N LEU A 53 -6.17 1.20 2.92
CA LEU A 53 -6.70 1.60 1.62
C LEU A 53 -8.02 0.93 1.26
N ARG A 54 -8.50 -0.04 2.06
CA ARG A 54 -9.65 -0.89 1.72
C ARG A 54 -9.55 -1.47 0.30
N ALA A 55 -8.34 -1.80 -0.13
CA ALA A 55 -8.09 -2.15 -1.52
C ALA A 55 -8.79 -3.46 -1.89
N PRO A 56 -9.53 -3.51 -3.01
CA PRO A 56 -10.37 -4.65 -3.38
C PRO A 56 -9.58 -5.91 -3.80
N HIS A 57 -8.28 -5.80 -4.14
CA HIS A 57 -7.52 -6.99 -4.52
C HIS A 57 -7.35 -7.97 -3.36
N ARG A 58 -7.69 -9.22 -3.62
CA ARG A 58 -7.31 -10.34 -2.76
C ARG A 58 -5.85 -10.71 -3.06
N LYS A 59 -5.00 -10.78 -2.03
CA LYS A 59 -3.64 -11.34 -2.17
C LYS A 59 -3.77 -12.71 -2.83
N ARG A 60 -3.26 -12.84 -4.06
CA ARG A 60 -3.26 -14.12 -4.78
C ARG A 60 -2.44 -15.09 -3.94
N ARG A 61 -3.08 -16.08 -3.30
CA ARG A 61 -2.36 -17.19 -2.67
C ARG A 61 -1.64 -17.91 -3.81
N LYS A 62 -0.31 -17.96 -3.77
CA LYS A 62 0.42 -18.92 -4.61
C LYS A 62 -0.01 -20.31 -4.13
N GLY A 63 -0.69 -21.04 -5.00
CA GLY A 63 -0.80 -22.49 -4.92
C GLY A 63 0.48 -23.15 -5.40
#